data_AF-Q75V89-F1
#
_entry.id   AF-Q75V89-F1
#
_cell.length_a   1.000
_cell.length_b   1.000
_cell.length_c   1.000
_cell.angle_alpha   90.00
_cell.angle_beta   90.00
_cell.angle_gamma   90.00
#
_symmetry.space_group_name_H-M   'P 1'
#
loop_
_entity.id
_entity.type
_entity.pdbx_description
1 polymer ?
#
loop_
_entity_poly.entity_id
_entity_poly.type
_entity_poly.pdbx_seq_one_letter_code
_entity_poly.pdbx_strand_id
1 'polypeptide(L)'
;SSTGQAPGDDSEVILCPQAIFRDPFRKGKNILVICDCYAPTGEPIPTNKRYNAAKIFSHPDVKAEEPWYGIEQEYTLLQKDTNWPLGWPLRGYPGPQGPYYCAAGADKSYGRDIVDAHYKACLYAGINISGINGEVMPGQWEFQVGPAVGISAGDQLWVSRYIVERITEIAGIVVTFDPFPISGDWNGANAHANYSTKSMRSDGGYEVIKKAIKKLGMRHKEHIAAYGEGN
;
A
#
# COMPACT_ATOMS: atom_id res chain seq x y z
N SER A 1 -6.99 -9.30 22.92
CA SER A 1 -6.87 -8.08 23.75
C SER A 1 -5.85 -7.06 23.25
N SER A 2 -4.54 -7.37 23.18
CA SER A 2 -3.48 -6.36 22.96
C SER A 2 -3.42 -5.69 21.58
N THR A 3 -4.13 -6.23 20.58
CA THR A 3 -4.27 -5.62 19.25
C THR A 3 -5.66 -5.00 19.04
N GLY A 4 -6.48 -4.90 20.09
CA GLY A 4 -7.85 -4.37 20.01
C GLY A 4 -8.85 -5.24 19.25
N GLN A 5 -8.53 -6.51 18.99
CA GLN A 5 -9.35 -7.41 18.13
C GLN A 5 -10.19 -8.44 18.89
N ALA A 6 -9.98 -8.59 20.20
CA ALA A 6 -10.68 -9.55 21.07
C ALA A 6 -10.64 -9.05 22.52
N PRO A 7 -11.61 -9.39 23.39
CA PRO A 7 -11.60 -9.00 24.80
C PRO A 7 -10.45 -9.68 25.59
N GLY A 8 -10.35 -9.38 26.89
CA GLY A 8 -9.27 -9.88 27.75
C GLY A 8 -9.47 -11.32 28.23
N ASP A 9 -10.71 -11.66 28.53
CA ASP A 9 -11.18 -12.97 29.02
C ASP A 9 -11.37 -14.01 27.90
N ASP A 10 -11.58 -13.56 26.66
CA ASP A 10 -11.53 -14.39 25.44
C ASP A 10 -10.65 -13.71 24.39
N SER A 11 -9.34 -13.91 24.52
CA SER A 11 -8.34 -13.07 23.84
C SER A 11 -7.71 -13.69 22.59
N GLU A 12 -8.01 -14.95 22.30
CA GLU A 12 -7.38 -15.71 21.20
C GLU A 12 -7.90 -15.27 19.83
N VAL A 13 -6.98 -15.11 18.88
CA VAL A 13 -7.26 -14.86 17.47
C VAL A 13 -6.39 -15.79 16.65
N ILE A 14 -7.01 -16.54 15.75
CA ILE A 14 -6.35 -17.53 14.90
C ILE A 14 -5.80 -16.85 13.66
N LEU A 15 -4.51 -17.08 13.37
CA LEU A 15 -3.83 -16.61 12.16
C LEU A 15 -3.81 -17.75 11.13
N CYS A 16 -4.45 -17.53 9.99
CA CYS A 16 -4.47 -18.49 8.89
C CYS A 16 -3.49 -18.04 7.79
N PRO A 17 -2.45 -18.83 7.46
CA PRO A 17 -1.49 -18.49 6.40
C PRO A 17 -2.14 -18.37 5.02
N GLN A 18 -1.82 -17.32 4.28
CA GLN A 18 -2.43 -17.01 2.97
C GLN A 18 -1.43 -16.82 1.83
N ALA A 19 -0.31 -16.14 2.08
CA ALA A 19 0.73 -15.94 1.09
C ALA A 19 2.12 -16.00 1.73
N ILE A 20 3.08 -16.57 1.00
CA ILE A 20 4.47 -16.75 1.45
C ILE A 20 5.37 -15.90 0.57
N PHE A 21 6.27 -15.16 1.20
CA PHE A 21 7.31 -14.36 0.55
C PHE A 21 8.66 -14.68 1.15
N ARG A 22 9.75 -14.47 0.41
CA ARG A 22 11.11 -14.63 0.97
C ARG A 22 11.38 -13.49 1.95
N ASP A 23 11.96 -13.78 3.11
CA ASP A 23 12.30 -12.75 4.10
C ASP A 23 13.58 -11.99 3.66
N PRO A 24 13.48 -10.71 3.25
CA PRO A 24 14.65 -9.94 2.78
C PRO A 24 15.61 -9.57 3.91
N PHE A 25 15.18 -9.64 5.17
CA PHE A 25 15.97 -9.28 6.34
C PHE A 25 16.79 -10.47 6.83
N ARG A 26 16.15 -11.63 7.01
CA ARG A 26 16.81 -12.85 7.49
C ARG A 26 17.49 -13.65 6.38
N LYS A 27 17.05 -13.47 5.13
CA LYS A 27 17.58 -14.15 3.93
C LYS A 27 17.55 -15.68 4.04
N GLY A 28 18.23 -16.37 3.13
CA GLY A 28 18.32 -17.83 3.12
C GLY A 28 16.96 -18.49 2.89
N LYS A 29 16.61 -19.46 3.74
CA LYS A 29 15.34 -20.20 3.68
C LYS A 29 14.22 -19.59 4.52
N ASN A 30 14.46 -18.41 5.11
CA ASN A 30 13.47 -17.75 5.97
C ASN A 30 12.38 -17.07 5.14
N ILE A 31 11.17 -16.99 5.69
CA ILE A 31 9.97 -16.52 4.99
C ILE A 31 9.20 -15.48 5.80
N LEU A 32 8.48 -14.62 5.07
CA LEU A 32 7.38 -13.81 5.59
C LEU A 32 6.06 -14.48 5.19
N VAL A 33 5.08 -14.43 6.09
CA VAL A 33 3.76 -15.03 5.86
C VAL A 33 2.70 -13.97 6.09
N ILE A 34 1.95 -13.64 5.05
CA ILE A 34 0.70 -12.89 5.18
C ILE A 34 -0.37 -13.85 5.68
N CYS A 35 -1.05 -13.45 6.74
CA CYS A 35 -2.16 -14.19 7.33
C CYS A 35 -3.44 -13.36 7.28
N ASP A 36 -4.58 -14.04 7.28
CA ASP A 36 -5.85 -13.46 7.69
C ASP A 36 -6.26 -14.00 9.07
N CYS A 37 -7.24 -13.34 9.69
CA CYS A 37 -7.54 -13.51 11.10
C CYS A 37 -8.97 -14.01 11.33
N TYR A 38 -9.12 -14.96 12.25
CA TYR A 38 -10.39 -15.59 12.61
C TYR A 38 -10.55 -15.69 14.12
N ALA A 39 -11.79 -15.69 14.59
CA ALA A 39 -12.10 -16.12 15.94
C ALA A 39 -11.87 -17.64 16.07
N PRO A 40 -11.68 -18.18 17.29
CA PRO A 40 -11.56 -19.63 17.51
C PRO A 40 -12.76 -20.45 16.98
N THR A 41 -13.92 -19.82 16.80
CA THR A 41 -15.11 -20.41 16.17
C THR A 41 -14.99 -20.63 14.66
N GLY A 42 -13.93 -20.11 14.02
CA GLY A 42 -13.71 -20.17 12.57
C GLY A 42 -14.34 -19.00 11.80
N GLU A 43 -14.99 -18.06 12.47
CA GLU A 43 -15.58 -16.87 11.83
C GLU A 43 -14.51 -15.78 11.60
N PRO A 44 -14.52 -15.08 10.44
CA PRO A 44 -13.59 -13.99 10.19
C PRO A 44 -13.87 -12.82 11.15
N ILE A 45 -12.84 -12.32 11.83
CA ILE A 45 -13.02 -11.17 12.74
C ILE A 45 -13.38 -9.89 11.95
N PRO A 46 -14.01 -8.87 12.57
CA PRO A 46 -14.52 -7.69 11.84
C PRO A 46 -13.46 -6.91 11.02
N THR A 47 -12.19 -6.97 11.42
CA THR A 47 -11.06 -6.34 10.73
C THR A 47 -10.49 -7.19 9.59
N ASN A 48 -10.89 -8.47 9.45
CA ASN A 48 -10.51 -9.32 8.33
C ASN A 48 -11.28 -8.92 7.06
N LYS A 49 -10.76 -7.94 6.33
CA LYS A 49 -11.32 -7.51 5.03
C LYS A 49 -10.94 -8.44 3.88
N ARG A 50 -9.89 -9.25 4.06
CA ARG A 50 -9.39 -10.19 3.06
C ARG A 50 -10.42 -11.28 2.73
N TYR A 51 -11.13 -11.79 3.74
CA TYR A 51 -12.11 -12.87 3.56
C TYR A 51 -13.20 -12.53 2.53
N ASN A 52 -13.82 -11.35 2.63
CA ASN A 52 -14.85 -10.94 1.67
C ASN A 52 -14.26 -10.61 0.28
N ALA A 53 -13.05 -10.04 0.22
CA ALA A 53 -12.36 -9.84 -1.05
C ALA A 53 -12.07 -11.19 -1.74
N ALA A 54 -11.63 -12.20 -0.98
CA ALA A 54 -11.38 -13.54 -1.49
C ALA A 54 -12.64 -14.20 -2.05
N LYS A 55 -13.82 -14.00 -1.41
CA LYS A 55 -15.11 -14.45 -1.95
C LYS A 55 -15.41 -13.82 -3.31
N ILE A 56 -15.23 -12.51 -3.46
CA ILE A 56 -15.47 -11.79 -4.72
C ILE A 56 -14.54 -12.30 -5.82
N PHE A 57 -13.23 -12.40 -5.55
CA PHE A 57 -12.27 -12.88 -6.55
C PHE A 57 -12.38 -14.37 -6.85
N SER A 58 -13.02 -15.15 -5.98
CA SER A 58 -13.35 -16.56 -6.22
C SER A 58 -14.63 -16.75 -7.03
N HIS A 59 -15.44 -15.71 -7.21
CA HIS A 59 -16.65 -15.79 -8.02
C HIS A 59 -16.28 -16.13 -9.48
N PRO A 60 -16.91 -17.15 -10.11
CA PRO A 60 -16.54 -17.62 -11.45
C PRO A 60 -16.47 -16.50 -12.50
N ASP A 61 -17.46 -15.61 -12.53
CA ASP A 61 -17.51 -14.50 -13.48
C ASP A 61 -16.37 -13.48 -13.28
N VAL A 62 -15.99 -13.21 -12.03
CA VAL A 62 -14.88 -12.31 -11.70
C VAL A 62 -13.56 -12.98 -12.07
N LYS A 63 -13.41 -14.26 -11.74
CA LYS A 63 -12.21 -15.03 -12.06
C LYS A 63 -11.97 -15.13 -13.56
N ALA A 64 -13.04 -15.33 -14.36
CA ALA A 64 -12.96 -15.39 -15.82
C ALA A 64 -12.52 -14.06 -16.46
N GLU A 65 -12.85 -12.94 -15.83
CA GLU A 65 -12.43 -11.60 -16.28
C GLU A 65 -10.99 -11.24 -15.88
N GLU A 66 -10.27 -12.07 -15.12
CA GLU A 66 -8.85 -11.89 -14.76
C GLU A 66 -8.50 -10.42 -14.37
N PRO A 67 -9.11 -9.89 -13.29
CA PRO A 67 -8.94 -8.50 -12.90
C PRO A 67 -7.50 -8.23 -12.47
N TRP A 68 -6.88 -7.25 -13.11
CA TRP A 68 -5.53 -6.77 -12.80
C TRP A 68 -5.61 -5.45 -12.04
N TYR A 69 -4.74 -5.32 -11.05
CA TYR A 69 -4.52 -4.09 -10.30
C TYR A 69 -3.06 -3.68 -10.39
N GLY A 70 -2.82 -2.38 -10.59
CA GLY A 70 -1.54 -1.72 -10.32
C GLY A 70 -1.80 -0.62 -9.30
N ILE A 71 -1.26 -0.75 -8.10
CA ILE A 71 -1.55 0.18 -7.01
C ILE A 71 -0.29 0.99 -6.71
N GLU A 72 -0.43 2.31 -6.76
CA GLU A 72 0.61 3.31 -6.59
C GLU A 72 0.52 3.82 -5.15
N GLN A 73 1.40 3.35 -4.27
CA GLN A 73 1.40 3.70 -2.85
C GLN A 73 2.31 4.89 -2.61
N GLU A 74 1.72 6.04 -2.34
CA GLU A 74 2.44 7.20 -1.82
C GLU A 74 2.59 7.10 -0.29
N TYR A 75 3.67 7.64 0.26
CA TYR A 75 3.92 7.70 1.70
C TYR A 75 4.90 8.82 2.03
N THR A 76 4.90 9.27 3.28
CA THR A 76 5.81 10.33 3.74
C THR A 76 6.73 9.80 4.84
N LEU A 77 8.01 10.15 4.74
CA LEU A 77 9.03 9.84 5.73
C LEU A 77 9.10 10.97 6.76
N LEU A 78 9.05 10.62 8.05
CA LEU A 78 9.04 11.54 9.17
C LEU A 78 10.22 11.27 10.12
N GLN A 79 10.77 12.34 10.67
CA GLN A 79 11.76 12.30 11.74
C GLN A 79 11.09 11.79 13.02
N LYS A 80 11.67 10.75 13.62
CA LYS A 80 11.08 10.04 14.76
C LYS A 80 10.72 10.94 15.95
N ASP A 81 11.61 11.83 16.35
CA ASP A 81 11.44 12.58 17.60
C ASP A 81 10.52 13.80 17.46
N THR A 82 10.34 14.30 16.25
CA THR A 82 9.61 15.56 15.98
C THR A 82 8.33 15.33 15.20
N ASN A 83 8.14 14.13 14.64
CA ASN A 83 7.10 13.79 13.68
C ASN A 83 7.03 14.78 12.50
N TRP A 84 8.17 15.39 12.15
CA TRP A 84 8.30 16.36 11.07
C TRP A 84 8.92 15.70 9.83
N PRO A 85 8.58 16.10 8.59
CA PRO A 85 9.04 15.37 7.43
C PRO A 85 10.58 15.33 7.30
N LEU A 86 11.08 14.24 6.75
CA LEU A 86 12.51 14.02 6.57
C LEU A 86 13.09 15.07 5.60
N GLY A 87 14.19 15.69 6.00
CA GLY A 87 14.82 16.77 5.23
C GLY A 87 14.28 18.17 5.49
N TRP A 88 13.19 18.30 6.26
CA TRP A 88 12.64 19.60 6.61
C TRP A 88 13.42 20.22 7.78
N PRO A 89 13.63 21.55 7.78
CA PRO A 89 14.23 22.22 8.92
C PRO A 89 13.31 22.08 10.14
N LEU A 90 13.91 21.95 11.32
CA LEU A 90 13.18 21.77 12.57
C LEU A 90 12.17 22.92 12.77
N ARG A 91 10.87 22.59 12.78
CA ARG A 91 9.76 23.56 12.90
C ARG A 91 9.74 24.64 11.81
N GLY A 92 10.29 24.34 10.64
CA GLY A 92 10.23 25.21 9.47
C GLY A 92 9.85 24.44 8.22
N TYR A 93 9.86 25.14 7.10
CA TYR A 93 9.53 24.61 5.79
C TYR A 93 10.75 24.67 4.87
N PRO A 94 10.92 23.71 3.96
CA PRO A 94 11.89 23.83 2.87
C PRO A 94 11.38 24.86 1.85
N GLY A 95 12.11 25.02 0.73
CA GLY A 95 11.61 25.80 -0.40
C GLY A 95 10.27 25.28 -0.94
N PRO A 96 9.54 26.08 -1.72
CA PRO A 96 8.24 25.67 -2.28
C PRO A 96 8.37 24.40 -3.14
N GLN A 97 7.25 23.68 -3.29
CA GLN A 97 7.15 22.51 -4.16
C GLN A 97 7.57 22.84 -5.61
N GLY A 98 8.14 21.85 -6.31
CA GLY A 98 8.64 22.02 -7.67
C GLY A 98 9.95 21.26 -7.94
N PRO A 99 11.02 21.45 -7.15
CA PRO A 99 12.31 20.83 -7.44
C PRO A 99 12.46 19.41 -6.87
N TYR A 100 11.43 18.84 -6.22
CA TYR A 100 11.52 17.58 -5.47
C TYR A 100 11.08 16.34 -6.27
N TYR A 101 10.04 16.48 -7.11
CA TYR A 101 9.51 15.37 -7.91
C TYR A 101 10.59 14.78 -8.83
N CYS A 102 10.80 13.46 -8.74
CA CYS A 102 11.82 12.72 -9.49
C CYS A 102 13.26 13.28 -9.39
N ALA A 103 13.58 14.06 -8.36
CA ALA A 103 14.83 14.80 -8.28
C ALA A 103 16.02 13.98 -7.77
N ALA A 104 17.23 14.38 -8.16
CA ALA A 104 18.49 13.94 -7.57
C ALA A 104 19.22 15.14 -6.94
N GLY A 105 19.88 14.91 -5.80
CA GLY A 105 20.60 15.94 -5.05
C GLY A 105 20.26 15.92 -3.56
N ALA A 106 21.25 16.21 -2.70
CA ALA A 106 21.10 16.19 -1.26
C ALA A 106 20.14 17.29 -0.72
N ASP A 107 19.92 18.34 -1.51
CA ASP A 107 19.01 19.46 -1.25
C ASP A 107 17.56 19.19 -1.68
N LYS A 108 17.30 18.05 -2.35
CA LYS A 108 16.01 17.74 -2.98
C LYS A 108 15.46 16.37 -2.64
N SER A 109 16.34 15.37 -2.49
CA SER A 109 15.96 13.96 -2.40
C SER A 109 16.34 13.38 -1.03
N TYR A 110 15.35 13.31 -0.14
CA TYR A 110 15.52 12.90 1.25
C TYR A 110 15.01 11.48 1.48
N GLY A 111 15.87 10.56 1.94
CA GLY A 111 15.48 9.18 2.25
C GLY A 111 15.58 8.18 1.09
N ARG A 112 16.35 8.48 0.03
CA ARG A 112 16.53 7.58 -1.13
C ARG A 112 17.14 6.23 -0.74
N ASP A 113 17.97 6.20 0.30
CA ASP A 113 18.54 4.98 0.87
C ASP A 113 17.46 4.00 1.35
N ILE A 114 16.42 4.49 2.02
CA ILE A 114 15.25 3.71 2.45
C ILE A 114 14.51 3.17 1.22
N VAL A 115 14.28 4.03 0.22
CA VAL A 115 13.47 3.71 -0.97
C VAL A 115 14.17 2.66 -1.83
N ASP A 116 15.46 2.83 -2.13
CA ASP A 116 16.22 1.88 -2.94
C ASP A 116 16.42 0.54 -2.20
N ALA A 117 16.56 0.56 -0.87
CA ALA A 117 16.59 -0.64 -0.06
C ALA A 117 15.24 -1.38 -0.09
N HIS A 118 14.12 -0.65 0.04
CA HIS A 118 12.77 -1.20 -0.05
C HIS A 118 12.50 -1.83 -1.40
N TYR A 119 12.86 -1.15 -2.49
CA TYR A 119 12.65 -1.68 -3.83
C TYR A 119 13.38 -3.03 -4.02
N LYS A 120 14.66 -3.10 -3.63
CA LYS A 120 15.44 -4.35 -3.70
C LYS A 120 14.89 -5.43 -2.76
N ALA A 121 14.43 -5.07 -1.58
CA ALA A 121 13.83 -6.00 -0.62
C ALA A 121 12.53 -6.60 -1.16
N CYS A 122 11.67 -5.80 -1.79
CA CYS A 122 10.44 -6.25 -2.42
C CYS A 122 10.71 -7.21 -3.60
N LEU A 123 11.66 -6.86 -4.48
CA LEU A 123 12.10 -7.75 -5.56
C LEU A 123 12.63 -9.09 -5.03
N TYR A 124 13.48 -9.05 -3.99
CA TYR A 124 13.98 -10.26 -3.33
C TYR A 124 12.84 -11.10 -2.74
N ALA A 125 11.89 -10.46 -2.06
CA ALA A 125 10.73 -11.11 -1.45
C ALA A 125 9.83 -11.83 -2.48
N GLY A 126 9.90 -11.44 -3.75
CA GLY A 126 9.07 -11.94 -4.84
C GLY A 126 7.79 -11.14 -5.04
N ILE A 127 7.76 -9.90 -4.54
CA ILE A 127 6.68 -8.95 -4.78
C ILE A 127 6.84 -8.40 -6.19
N ASN A 128 5.74 -8.29 -6.94
CA ASN A 128 5.69 -7.68 -8.26
C ASN A 128 5.66 -6.14 -8.15
N ILE A 129 6.73 -5.59 -7.57
CA ILE A 129 6.97 -4.14 -7.51
C ILE A 129 7.42 -3.65 -8.89
N SER A 130 6.73 -2.67 -9.47
CA SER A 130 6.93 -2.22 -10.85
C SER A 130 7.73 -0.94 -10.99
N GLY A 131 7.87 -0.17 -9.91
CA GLY A 131 8.62 1.08 -9.95
C GLY A 131 8.60 1.83 -8.62
N ILE A 132 9.34 2.93 -8.61
CA ILE A 132 9.47 3.90 -7.51
C ILE A 132 9.72 5.29 -8.09
N ASN A 133 9.32 6.34 -7.37
CA ASN A 133 9.70 7.72 -7.65
C ASN A 133 9.69 8.58 -6.38
N GLY A 134 10.44 9.68 -6.41
CA GLY A 134 10.28 10.75 -5.42
C GLY A 134 9.08 11.61 -5.78
N GLU A 135 8.23 11.90 -4.80
CA GLU A 135 6.98 12.63 -5.00
C GLU A 135 7.16 14.16 -4.88
N VAL A 136 6.07 14.89 -5.10
CA VAL A 136 6.06 16.36 -5.14
C VAL A 136 6.45 16.99 -3.80
N MET A 137 5.97 16.44 -2.68
CA MET A 137 6.33 16.94 -1.35
C MET A 137 7.72 16.42 -0.94
N PRO A 138 8.63 17.28 -0.43
CA PRO A 138 9.94 16.84 0.01
C PRO A 138 9.84 15.84 1.17
N GLY A 139 10.43 14.66 1.01
CA GLY A 139 10.31 13.54 1.95
C GLY A 139 9.15 12.59 1.67
N GLN A 140 8.33 12.88 0.64
CA GLN A 140 7.30 11.99 0.11
C GLN A 140 7.87 11.13 -1.02
N TRP A 141 7.39 9.90 -1.10
CA TRP A 141 7.82 8.89 -2.05
C TRP A 141 6.66 8.02 -2.49
N GLU A 142 6.86 7.34 -3.60
CA GLU A 142 5.90 6.38 -4.15
C GLU A 142 6.59 5.06 -4.52
N PHE A 143 5.87 3.95 -4.33
CA PHE A 143 6.18 2.69 -4.97
C PHE A 143 4.92 2.09 -5.62
N GLN A 144 5.09 1.41 -6.75
CA GLN A 144 3.98 0.78 -7.46
C GLN A 144 4.05 -0.75 -7.35
N VAL A 145 2.92 -1.40 -7.01
CA VAL A 145 2.78 -2.86 -7.01
C VAL A 145 1.81 -3.27 -8.11
N GLY A 146 2.30 -4.00 -9.11
CA GLY A 146 1.49 -4.58 -10.16
C GLY A 146 2.18 -4.71 -11.52
N PRO A 147 1.46 -5.19 -12.55
CA PRO A 147 0.09 -5.67 -12.48
C PRO A 147 -0.01 -6.96 -11.65
N ALA A 148 -0.97 -7.03 -10.73
CA ALA A 148 -1.24 -8.18 -9.88
C ALA A 148 -2.72 -8.61 -10.00
N VAL A 149 -2.96 -9.92 -9.98
CA VAL A 149 -4.30 -10.48 -10.25
C VAL A 149 -5.09 -10.64 -8.97
N GLY A 150 -6.29 -10.07 -8.93
CA GLY A 150 -7.28 -10.28 -7.87
C GLY A 150 -6.73 -10.16 -6.44
N ILE A 151 -6.93 -11.20 -5.63
CA ILE A 151 -6.56 -11.21 -4.20
C ILE A 151 -5.06 -10.96 -3.94
N SER A 152 -4.20 -11.36 -4.88
CA SER A 152 -2.75 -11.23 -4.74
C SER A 152 -2.27 -9.76 -4.75
N ALA A 153 -3.05 -8.84 -5.32
CA ALA A 153 -2.72 -7.42 -5.30
C ALA A 153 -2.74 -6.85 -3.87
N GLY A 154 -3.77 -7.20 -3.10
CA GLY A 154 -3.88 -6.83 -1.69
C GLY A 154 -2.77 -7.48 -0.85
N ASP A 155 -2.55 -8.78 -1.02
CA ASP A 155 -1.52 -9.52 -0.28
C ASP A 155 -0.13 -8.91 -0.50
N GLN A 156 0.22 -8.59 -1.75
CA GLN A 156 1.49 -7.98 -2.13
C GLN A 156 1.65 -6.55 -1.61
N LEU A 157 0.60 -5.72 -1.69
CA LEU A 157 0.65 -4.36 -1.18
C LEU A 157 0.86 -4.34 0.34
N TRP A 158 0.15 -5.20 1.09
CA TRP A 158 0.30 -5.29 2.54
C TRP A 158 1.69 -5.75 2.98
N VAL A 159 2.27 -6.77 2.32
CA VAL A 159 3.66 -7.16 2.64
C VAL A 159 4.66 -6.08 2.21
N SER A 160 4.39 -5.33 1.13
CA SER A 160 5.24 -4.20 0.72
C SER A 160 5.25 -3.08 1.77
N ARG A 161 4.08 -2.77 2.35
CA ARG A 161 3.94 -1.81 3.46
C ARG A 161 4.70 -2.28 4.70
N TYR A 162 4.58 -3.56 5.06
CA TYR A 162 5.35 -4.15 6.15
C TYR A 162 6.86 -4.02 5.93
N ILE A 163 7.34 -4.29 4.71
CA ILE A 163 8.78 -4.21 4.40
C ILE A 163 9.28 -2.75 4.49
N VAL A 164 8.54 -1.74 3.98
CA VAL A 164 8.99 -0.34 4.08
C VAL A 164 9.06 0.11 5.54
N GLU A 165 8.05 -0.22 6.35
CA GLU A 165 8.03 0.14 7.77
C GLU A 165 9.17 -0.53 8.56
N ARG A 166 9.51 -1.79 8.23
CA ARG A 166 10.67 -2.48 8.82
C ARG A 166 12.01 -1.89 8.37
N ILE A 167 12.10 -1.32 7.17
CA ILE A 167 13.31 -0.63 6.71
C ILE A 167 13.42 0.74 7.39
N THR A 168 12.32 1.47 7.55
CA THR A 168 12.32 2.75 8.26
C THR A 168 12.63 2.56 9.74
N GLU A 169 12.17 1.46 10.36
CA GLU A 169 12.58 1.03 11.71
C GLU A 169 14.11 0.93 11.84
N ILE A 170 14.78 0.27 10.88
CA ILE A 170 16.25 0.14 10.86
C ILE A 170 16.93 1.51 10.70
N ALA A 171 16.33 2.40 9.91
CA ALA A 171 16.83 3.75 9.68
C ALA A 171 16.52 4.74 10.83
N GLY A 172 15.71 4.36 11.81
CA GLY A 172 15.24 5.28 12.86
C GLY A 172 14.28 6.37 12.33
N ILE A 173 13.57 6.08 11.25
CA ILE A 173 12.62 6.97 10.57
C ILE A 173 11.20 6.41 10.73
N VAL A 174 10.22 7.31 10.81
CA VAL A 174 8.80 6.97 10.85
C VAL A 174 8.23 7.05 9.43
N VAL A 175 7.37 6.12 9.04
CA VAL A 175 6.58 6.20 7.81
C VAL A 175 5.13 6.48 8.15
N THR A 176 4.47 7.33 7.37
CA THR A 176 3.03 7.53 7.46
C THR A 176 2.37 7.32 6.09
N PHE A 177 1.17 6.73 6.13
CA PHE A 177 0.24 6.60 5.01
C PHE A 177 -0.98 7.53 5.19
N ASP A 178 -0.90 8.48 6.11
CA ASP A 178 -1.92 9.53 6.29
C ASP A 178 -2.06 10.35 4.98
N PRO A 179 -3.28 10.60 4.49
CA PRO A 179 -3.49 11.31 3.24
C PRO A 179 -3.07 12.78 3.28
N PHE A 180 -2.99 13.40 4.47
CA PHE A 180 -2.58 14.80 4.64
C PHE A 180 -1.63 14.93 5.83
N PRO A 181 -0.38 14.46 5.71
CA PRO A 181 0.55 14.41 6.83
C PRO A 181 0.98 15.79 7.31
N ILE A 182 0.89 16.81 6.45
CA ILE A 182 1.19 18.21 6.75
C ILE A 182 0.06 19.09 6.21
N SER A 183 -0.49 19.95 7.06
CA SER A 183 -1.49 20.94 6.66
C SER A 183 -0.88 22.06 5.81
N GLY A 184 -1.67 22.65 4.93
CA GLY A 184 -1.27 23.79 4.10
C GLY A 184 -1.14 23.42 2.62
N ASP A 185 -0.30 24.17 1.90
CA ASP A 185 -0.12 24.03 0.44
C ASP A 185 0.96 22.98 0.11
N TRP A 186 0.77 21.77 0.62
CA TRP A 186 1.63 20.61 0.39
C TRP A 186 0.80 19.46 -0.18
N ASN A 187 1.40 18.67 -1.07
CA ASN A 187 0.71 17.52 -1.64
C ASN A 187 0.32 16.50 -0.55
N GLY A 188 -0.89 15.97 -0.68
CA GLY A 188 -1.33 14.80 0.09
C GLY A 188 -0.74 13.50 -0.45
N ALA A 189 -0.94 12.41 0.30
CA ALA A 189 -0.51 11.07 -0.08
C ALA A 189 -1.70 10.19 -0.49
N ASN A 190 -1.58 9.49 -1.61
CA ASN A 190 -2.65 8.66 -2.15
C ASN A 190 -2.26 7.18 -2.34
N ALA A 191 -3.26 6.40 -2.78
CA ALA A 191 -3.10 5.02 -3.23
C ALA A 191 -3.80 4.82 -4.59
N HIS A 192 -3.27 5.40 -5.68
CA HIS A 192 -3.96 5.33 -6.98
C HIS A 192 -4.08 3.88 -7.44
N ALA A 193 -5.27 3.50 -7.91
CA ALA A 193 -5.57 2.12 -8.29
C ALA A 193 -5.85 2.02 -9.79
N ASN A 194 -4.83 1.62 -10.54
CA ASN A 194 -4.98 1.22 -11.94
C ASN A 194 -5.72 -0.12 -12.01
N TYR A 195 -6.66 -0.25 -12.95
CA TYR A 195 -7.51 -1.43 -13.06
C TYR A 195 -7.76 -1.83 -14.50
N SER A 196 -7.74 -3.13 -14.78
CA SER A 196 -8.26 -3.68 -16.05
C SER A 196 -8.80 -5.09 -15.89
N THR A 197 -9.76 -5.47 -16.74
CA THR A 197 -10.16 -6.86 -16.94
C THR A 197 -9.65 -7.39 -18.27
N LYS A 198 -9.72 -8.70 -18.48
CA LYS A 198 -9.44 -9.37 -19.74
C LYS A 198 -10.20 -8.73 -20.91
N SER A 199 -11.49 -8.46 -20.72
CA SER A 199 -12.31 -7.78 -21.73
C SER A 199 -11.87 -6.34 -22.00
N MET A 200 -11.38 -5.61 -20.98
CA MET A 200 -10.83 -4.26 -21.18
C MET A 200 -9.51 -4.26 -21.96
N ARG A 201 -8.70 -5.31 -21.81
CA ARG A 201 -7.41 -5.46 -22.50
C ARG A 201 -7.53 -6.05 -23.91
N SER A 202 -8.72 -6.51 -24.30
CA SER A 202 -8.99 -7.11 -25.61
C SER A 202 -9.46 -6.08 -26.63
N ASP A 203 -9.58 -6.49 -27.90
CA ASP A 203 -10.09 -5.63 -28.98
C ASP A 203 -11.46 -5.04 -28.64
N GLY A 204 -11.61 -3.73 -28.81
CA GLY A 204 -12.81 -2.99 -28.41
C GLY A 204 -12.93 -2.71 -26.91
N GLY A 205 -11.92 -3.05 -26.11
CA GLY A 205 -11.93 -2.92 -24.65
C GLY A 205 -12.14 -1.49 -24.12
N TYR A 206 -11.84 -0.45 -24.90
CA TYR A 206 -12.11 0.94 -24.51
C TYR A 206 -13.61 1.21 -24.24
N GLU A 207 -14.51 0.55 -24.98
CA GLU A 207 -15.95 0.67 -24.71
C GLU A 207 -16.35 -0.04 -23.41
N VAL A 208 -15.63 -1.10 -23.03
CA VAL A 208 -15.78 -1.76 -21.71
C VAL A 208 -15.31 -0.82 -20.59
N ILE A 209 -14.20 -0.10 -20.80
CA ILE A 209 -13.69 0.90 -19.85
C ILE A 209 -14.72 2.01 -19.62
N LYS A 210 -15.28 2.60 -20.69
CA LYS A 210 -16.34 3.62 -20.56
C LYS A 210 -17.55 3.11 -19.77
N LYS A 211 -17.97 1.86 -20.01
CA LYS A 211 -19.07 1.23 -19.25
C LYS A 211 -18.71 1.07 -17.77
N ALA A 212 -17.47 0.68 -17.45
CA ALA A 212 -17.01 0.57 -16.08
C ALA A 212 -16.98 1.93 -15.36
N ILE A 213 -16.47 2.99 -16.01
CA ILE A 213 -16.47 4.36 -15.45
C ILE A 213 -17.89 4.83 -15.12
N LYS A 214 -18.86 4.57 -16.01
CA LYS A 214 -20.28 4.89 -15.73
C LYS A 214 -20.80 4.15 -14.49
N LYS A 215 -20.43 2.88 -14.30
CA LYS A 215 -20.81 2.11 -13.10
C LYS A 215 -20.14 2.65 -11.82
N LEU A 216 -18.88 3.07 -11.90
CA LEU A 216 -18.18 3.72 -10.78
C LEU A 216 -18.87 5.03 -10.38
N GLY A 217 -19.27 5.84 -11.36
CA GLY A 217 -19.98 7.10 -11.11
C GLY A 217 -21.29 6.92 -10.34
N MET A 218 -22.00 5.81 -10.58
CA MET A 218 -23.26 5.50 -9.85
C MET A 218 -23.04 5.08 -8.40
N ARG A 219 -21.83 4.69 -8.00
CA ARG A 219 -21.49 4.22 -6.64
C ARG A 219 -20.41 5.07 -5.96
N HIS A 220 -20.23 6.30 -6.45
CA HIS A 220 -19.12 7.15 -6.03
C HIS A 220 -19.13 7.42 -4.52
N LYS A 221 -20.30 7.68 -3.93
CA LYS A 221 -20.42 7.97 -2.49
C LYS A 221 -20.03 6.76 -1.63
N GLU A 222 -20.48 5.57 -2.02
CA GLU A 222 -20.17 4.32 -1.34
C GLU A 222 -18.69 3.97 -1.46
N HIS A 223 -18.07 4.31 -2.59
CA HIS A 223 -16.64 4.11 -2.80
C HIS A 223 -15.80 5.07 -1.94
N ILE A 224 -16.14 6.37 -1.91
CA ILE A 224 -15.46 7.35 -1.06
C ILE A 224 -15.50 6.93 0.40
N ALA A 225 -16.64 6.44 0.89
CA ALA A 225 -16.76 5.94 2.26
C ALA A 225 -15.83 4.75 2.61
N ALA A 226 -15.26 4.09 1.60
CA ALA A 226 -14.35 2.96 1.75
C ALA A 226 -12.91 3.25 1.25
N TYR A 227 -12.61 4.47 0.77
CA TYR A 227 -11.32 4.84 0.20
C TYR A 227 -10.33 5.43 1.20
N GLY A 228 -10.61 5.28 2.50
CA GLY A 228 -9.76 5.73 3.58
C GLY A 228 -10.40 6.88 4.36
N GLU A 229 -10.19 6.88 5.67
CA GLU A 229 -10.59 7.99 6.53
C GLU A 229 -9.60 9.16 6.34
N GLY A 230 -10.10 10.40 6.38
CA GLY A 230 -9.28 11.61 6.17
C GLY A 230 -9.14 12.07 4.71
N ASN A 231 -9.76 11.36 3.77
CA ASN A 231 -9.87 11.74 2.35
C ASN A 231 -10.99 12.76 2.08
#